data_AF-A0A7X7ZRS6-F1
#
_entry.id   AF-A0A7X7ZRS6-F1
#
_cell.length_a   1.000
_cell.length_b   1.000
_cell.length_c   1.000
_cell.angle_alpha   90.00
_cell.angle_beta   90.00
_cell.angle_gamma   90.00
#
_symmetry.space_group_name_H-M   'P 1'
#
loop_
_entity.id
_entity.type
_entity.pdbx_description
1 polymer ?
#
loop_
_entity_poly.entity_id
_entity_poly.type
_entity_poly.pdbx_seq_one_letter_code
_entity_poly.pdbx_strand_id
1 'polypeptide(L)'
;MSTNESTINRLMEDFTQTTKSSDEILNMVMREEKEFTPYEVLYLFQHLLGMKVRYKPHEKVAFILFMQYKEIEIAFVLNKFSFEFHQSETDDHNEVYTEIKTKIRQAIIQSQSEFIADAEVSITARNVILPNYYIRFERAFECLEYQIENNLNDRSDWPHNDHRADCFINSYALHIVSYMEHVLTLLYPFSDSYNSRIDIKSFVFQCIYDKIDSLLMSLMSGDVEIKNKIAQLIKYVRNPIAHGYLTRAYFGDVLIPDIGFIPMSYSNYTLSSQNYPFFPVNLEHQYSEMREIKDSFDNLVVKLYPNATTIIKSGLSIKCDPESRQEYVLVIRDSETTNDFISREQYKVDNMMNMDW
;
A
#
# COMPACT_ATOMS: atom_id res chain seq x y z
N MET A 1 -9.26 33.10 0.22
CA MET A 1 -8.14 32.70 1.09
C MET A 1 -8.73 32.02 2.30
N SER A 2 -8.41 30.74 2.50
CA SER A 2 -8.86 30.01 3.69
C SER A 2 -8.23 30.64 4.94
N THR A 3 -8.86 30.53 6.10
CA THR A 3 -8.28 31.00 7.38
C THR A 3 -6.93 30.35 7.67
N ASN A 4 -6.72 29.13 7.18
CA ASN A 4 -5.49 28.37 7.36
C ASN A 4 -4.36 28.89 6.46
N GLU A 5 -4.64 29.23 5.19
CA GLU A 5 -3.68 29.85 4.28
C GLU A 5 -3.10 31.16 4.86
N SER A 6 -3.95 31.98 5.48
CA SER A 6 -3.51 33.22 6.16
C SER A 6 -2.63 32.95 7.40
N THR A 7 -2.84 31.82 8.07
CA THR A 7 -2.08 31.45 9.28
C THR A 7 -0.72 30.85 8.91
N ILE A 8 -0.69 30.00 7.87
CA ILE A 8 0.55 29.43 7.31
C ILE A 8 1.44 30.55 6.79
N ASN A 9 0.90 31.50 6.00
CA ASN A 9 1.67 32.63 5.48
C ASN A 9 2.29 33.48 6.61
N ARG A 10 1.57 33.70 7.71
CA ARG A 10 2.12 34.41 8.88
C ARG A 10 3.21 33.60 9.59
N LEU A 11 3.00 32.31 9.76
CA LEU A 11 3.99 31.44 10.43
C LEU A 11 5.29 31.33 9.62
N MET A 12 5.16 31.40 8.29
CA MET A 12 6.24 31.24 7.32
C MET A 12 6.78 32.58 6.79
N GLU A 13 6.42 33.72 7.39
CA GLU A 13 6.79 35.06 6.90
C GLU A 13 8.30 35.31 6.88
N ASP A 14 9.03 34.66 7.79
CA ASP A 14 10.50 34.73 7.86
C ASP A 14 11.19 33.89 6.78
N PHE A 15 10.46 33.06 6.04
CA PHE A 15 11.00 32.22 4.98
C PHE A 15 10.84 32.90 3.62
N THR A 16 11.96 33.15 2.94
CA THR A 16 11.96 33.82 1.63
C THR A 16 12.79 33.07 0.60
N GLN A 17 12.46 33.26 -0.68
CA GLN A 17 13.21 32.67 -1.78
C GLN A 17 14.57 33.37 -1.93
N THR A 18 15.67 32.64 -1.82
CA THR A 18 17.02 33.18 -2.13
C THR A 18 17.26 33.22 -3.64
N THR A 19 18.09 34.17 -4.09
CA THR A 19 18.55 34.30 -5.48
C THR A 19 19.86 33.56 -5.75
N LYS A 20 20.47 32.93 -4.75
CA LYS A 20 21.81 32.34 -4.84
C LYS A 20 21.84 30.97 -5.56
N SER A 21 23.05 30.54 -5.96
CA SER A 21 23.27 29.33 -6.76
C SER A 21 23.53 28.08 -5.89
N SER A 22 23.44 26.90 -6.52
CA SER A 22 23.60 25.61 -5.84
C SER A 22 24.97 25.36 -5.24
N ASP A 23 26.00 26.02 -5.77
CA ASP A 23 27.39 25.75 -5.44
C ASP A 23 27.74 26.22 -4.01
N GLU A 24 26.92 27.10 -3.43
CA GLU A 24 27.11 27.60 -2.06
C GLU A 24 26.72 26.58 -0.97
N ILE A 25 25.97 25.52 -1.29
CA ILE A 25 25.63 24.44 -0.33
C ILE A 25 26.88 23.80 0.28
N LEU A 26 27.94 23.66 -0.50
CA LEU A 26 29.15 22.95 -0.06
C LEU A 26 29.83 23.59 1.15
N ASN A 27 29.51 24.85 1.45
CA ASN A 27 30.05 25.60 2.59
C ASN A 27 29.07 25.70 3.78
N MET A 28 27.93 25.00 3.72
CA MET A 28 26.90 25.04 4.75
C MET A 28 27.06 23.89 5.75
N VAL A 29 26.58 24.11 6.97
CA VAL A 29 26.46 23.06 7.99
C VAL A 29 25.37 22.08 7.55
N MET A 30 25.77 20.86 7.22
CA MET A 30 24.87 19.78 6.80
C MET A 30 24.38 18.97 7.99
N ARG A 31 23.10 18.59 7.94
CA ARG A 31 22.47 17.63 8.86
C ARG A 31 21.60 16.68 8.06
N GLU A 32 21.61 15.41 8.43
CA GLU A 32 20.61 14.46 7.94
C GLU A 32 19.24 14.82 8.53
N GLU A 33 18.25 15.02 7.67
CA GLU A 33 16.88 15.36 8.04
C GLU A 33 16.04 14.09 8.21
N LYS A 34 15.47 13.93 9.41
CA LYS A 34 14.71 12.74 9.82
C LYS A 34 13.32 13.06 10.36
N GLU A 35 13.07 14.34 10.63
CA GLU A 35 11.84 14.82 11.23
C GLU A 35 10.76 15.04 10.18
N PHE A 36 11.15 15.43 8.98
CA PHE A 36 10.26 15.67 7.86
C PHE A 36 10.55 14.69 6.74
N THR A 37 9.49 14.34 6.03
CA THR A 37 9.61 13.68 4.75
C THR A 37 9.80 14.72 3.63
N PRO A 38 10.49 14.35 2.52
CA PRO A 38 10.71 15.29 1.43
C PRO A 38 9.43 15.86 0.83
N TYR A 39 8.35 15.08 0.78
CA TYR A 39 7.08 15.52 0.19
C TYR A 39 6.32 16.52 1.06
N GLU A 40 6.43 16.44 2.39
CA GLU A 40 5.86 17.46 3.29
C GLU A 40 6.53 18.82 3.08
N VAL A 41 7.86 18.82 2.93
CA VAL A 41 8.64 20.03 2.65
C VAL A 41 8.26 20.62 1.29
N LEU A 42 8.20 19.80 0.24
CA LEU A 42 7.80 20.28 -1.09
C LEU A 42 6.36 20.79 -1.08
N TYR A 43 5.43 20.08 -0.43
CA TYR A 43 4.04 20.52 -0.35
C TYR A 43 3.92 21.88 0.33
N LEU A 44 4.59 22.08 1.46
CA LEU A 44 4.58 23.36 2.15
C LEU A 44 5.22 24.48 1.32
N PHE A 45 6.48 24.32 0.93
CA PHE A 45 7.25 25.43 0.38
C PHE A 45 6.98 25.67 -1.10
N GLN A 46 6.88 24.62 -1.91
CA GLN A 46 6.65 24.78 -3.34
C GLN A 46 5.18 24.98 -3.65
N HIS A 47 4.31 24.13 -3.12
CA HIS A 47 2.90 24.13 -3.51
C HIS A 47 2.11 25.23 -2.79
N LEU A 48 2.24 25.38 -1.47
CA LEU A 48 1.52 26.42 -0.73
C LEU A 48 2.21 27.79 -0.80
N LEU A 49 3.53 27.85 -0.61
CA LEU A 49 4.27 29.12 -0.57
C LEU A 49 4.83 29.56 -1.93
N GLY A 50 4.71 28.74 -2.98
CA GLY A 50 5.13 29.10 -4.34
C GLY A 50 6.65 29.20 -4.55
N MET A 51 7.46 28.60 -3.66
CA MET A 51 8.92 28.61 -3.78
C MET A 51 9.40 27.75 -4.96
N LYS A 52 10.53 28.16 -5.54
CA LYS A 52 11.14 27.47 -6.68
C LYS A 52 12.04 26.35 -6.19
N VAL A 53 11.84 25.16 -6.77
CA VAL A 53 12.63 23.96 -6.51
C VAL A 53 13.46 23.64 -7.75
N ARG A 54 14.74 23.33 -7.57
CA ARG A 54 15.60 22.80 -8.64
C ARG A 54 15.49 21.29 -8.64
N TYR A 55 14.83 20.72 -9.65
CA TYR A 55 14.73 19.27 -9.82
C TYR A 55 15.87 18.73 -10.67
N LYS A 56 16.36 17.54 -10.30
CA LYS A 56 17.38 16.80 -11.05
C LYS A 56 18.59 17.67 -11.47
N PRO A 57 19.20 18.46 -10.56
CA PRO A 57 20.29 19.35 -10.93
C PRO A 57 21.55 18.62 -11.47
N HIS A 58 21.89 17.46 -10.93
CA HIS A 58 23.01 16.61 -11.37
C HIS A 58 22.90 15.23 -10.72
N GLU A 59 23.41 14.16 -11.34
CA GLU A 59 23.23 12.77 -10.87
C GLU A 59 23.23 12.62 -9.33
N LYS A 60 22.32 11.79 -8.83
CA LYS A 60 22.14 11.45 -7.40
C LYS A 60 21.49 12.53 -6.52
N VAL A 61 21.04 13.66 -7.07
CA VAL A 61 20.26 14.70 -6.34
C VAL A 61 18.86 14.93 -6.93
N ALA A 62 17.80 14.38 -6.33
CA ALA A 62 16.45 14.50 -6.86
C ALA A 62 15.94 15.95 -6.88
N PHE A 63 16.19 16.70 -5.81
CA PHE A 63 15.89 18.13 -5.79
C PHE A 63 16.77 18.90 -4.80
N ILE A 64 16.84 20.20 -5.04
CA ILE A 64 17.33 21.18 -4.07
C ILE A 64 16.30 22.31 -3.95
N LEU A 65 15.88 22.57 -2.72
CA LEU A 65 15.05 23.70 -2.35
C LEU A 65 15.89 24.66 -1.54
N PHE A 66 16.21 25.80 -2.13
CA PHE A 66 17.01 26.87 -1.53
C PHE A 66 16.11 28.00 -1.04
N MET A 67 16.36 28.49 0.17
CA MET A 67 15.62 29.59 0.76
C MET A 67 16.45 30.31 1.83
N GLN A 68 15.89 31.37 2.40
CA GLN A 68 16.43 32.05 3.58
C GLN A 68 15.42 31.97 4.71
N TYR A 69 15.91 31.75 5.92
CA TYR A 69 15.16 32.00 7.14
C TYR A 69 15.73 33.25 7.80
N LYS A 70 14.97 34.34 7.82
CA LYS A 70 15.48 35.68 8.15
C LYS A 70 16.67 36.00 7.23
N GLU A 71 17.88 36.14 7.78
CA GLU A 71 19.11 36.41 7.01
C GLU A 71 20.01 35.17 6.84
N ILE A 72 19.52 33.98 7.24
CA ILE A 72 20.28 32.73 7.25
C ILE A 72 19.91 31.92 6.01
N GLU A 73 20.89 31.63 5.15
CA GLU A 73 20.66 30.72 4.01
C GLU A 73 20.41 29.32 4.54
N ILE A 74 19.41 28.65 3.98
CA ILE A 74 19.10 27.26 4.26
C ILE A 74 18.73 26.52 2.98
N ALA A 75 18.92 25.20 2.96
CA ALA A 75 18.46 24.36 1.88
C ALA A 75 17.98 22.99 2.35
N PHE A 76 16.98 22.45 1.65
CA PHE A 76 16.63 21.04 1.71
C PHE A 76 17.12 20.35 0.44
N VAL A 77 17.86 19.25 0.62
CA VAL A 77 18.46 18.48 -0.46
C VAL A 77 18.00 17.04 -0.35
N LEU A 78 17.36 16.51 -1.40
CA LEU A 78 17.07 15.09 -1.50
C LEU A 78 18.12 14.41 -2.39
N ASN A 79 19.06 13.72 -1.76
CA ASN A 79 20.03 12.86 -2.43
C ASN A 79 19.47 11.44 -2.58
N LYS A 80 20.15 10.59 -3.36
CA LYS A 80 19.78 9.18 -3.55
C LYS A 80 19.61 8.41 -2.24
N PHE A 81 20.44 8.71 -1.24
CA PHE A 81 20.51 7.95 0.00
C PHE A 81 20.23 8.76 1.26
N SER A 82 19.97 10.06 1.13
CA SER A 82 19.78 10.95 2.26
C SER A 82 18.83 12.08 1.91
N PHE A 83 18.06 12.51 2.90
CA PHE A 83 17.41 13.80 2.88
C PHE A 83 18.15 14.69 3.87
N GLU A 84 18.58 15.87 3.43
CA GLU A 84 19.51 16.71 4.17
C GLU A 84 18.97 18.12 4.32
N PHE A 85 19.25 18.69 5.49
CA PHE A 85 19.08 20.11 5.77
C PHE A 85 20.46 20.77 5.83
N HIS A 86 20.61 21.85 5.10
CA HIS A 86 21.82 22.66 5.04
C HIS A 86 21.52 24.04 5.59
N GLN A 87 22.41 24.59 6.42
CA GLN A 87 22.28 25.95 6.98
C GLN A 87 23.64 26.65 6.96
N SER A 88 23.68 27.94 6.62
CA SER A 88 24.90 28.74 6.74
C SER A 88 25.44 28.73 8.18
N GLU A 89 26.76 28.80 8.32
CA GLU A 89 27.41 28.82 9.63
C GLU A 89 26.95 30.03 10.47
N THR A 90 26.55 29.77 11.71
CA THR A 90 26.11 30.77 12.69
C THR A 90 26.58 30.35 14.08
N ASP A 91 26.81 31.32 14.97
CA ASP A 91 27.26 31.07 16.34
C ASP A 91 26.35 30.08 17.11
N ASP A 92 25.03 30.12 16.88
CA ASP A 92 24.06 29.18 17.46
C ASP A 92 23.27 28.36 16.41
N HIS A 93 24.01 27.61 15.60
CA HIS A 93 23.44 26.72 14.58
C HIS A 93 22.37 25.75 15.12
N ASN A 94 22.43 25.33 16.39
CA ASN A 94 21.48 24.37 16.96
C ASN A 94 20.16 24.98 17.41
N GLU A 95 20.22 26.15 18.06
CA GLU A 95 19.01 26.89 18.44
C GLU A 95 18.24 27.32 17.19
N VAL A 96 18.94 27.89 16.19
CA VAL A 96 18.33 28.31 14.92
C VAL A 96 17.66 27.14 14.21
N TYR A 97 18.35 25.99 14.10
CA TYR A 97 17.76 24.80 13.48
C TYR A 97 16.48 24.35 14.22
N THR A 98 16.50 24.39 15.55
CA THR A 98 15.33 24.01 16.37
C THR A 98 14.16 24.98 16.17
N GLU A 99 14.44 26.28 16.07
CA GLU A 99 13.45 27.32 15.76
C GLU A 99 12.81 27.09 14.39
N ILE A 100 13.64 26.92 13.35
CA ILE A 100 13.22 26.67 11.96
C ILE A 100 12.30 25.45 11.90
N LYS A 101 12.74 24.32 12.48
CA LYS A 101 11.96 23.08 12.44
C LYS A 101 10.64 23.19 13.19
N THR A 102 10.62 23.89 14.32
CA THR A 102 9.38 24.10 15.08
C THR A 102 8.36 24.84 14.24
N LYS A 103 8.77 25.88 13.49
CA LYS A 103 7.89 26.59 12.56
C LYS A 103 7.43 25.72 11.40
N ILE A 104 8.34 25.00 10.75
CA ILE A 104 8.00 24.10 9.63
C ILE A 104 7.00 23.02 10.09
N ARG A 105 7.23 22.38 11.24
CA ARG A 105 6.32 21.37 11.79
C ARG A 105 4.92 21.93 12.04
N GLN A 106 4.83 23.11 12.66
CA GLN A 106 3.55 23.77 12.90
C GLN A 106 2.83 24.10 11.59
N ALA A 107 3.56 24.55 10.57
CA ALA A 107 3.01 24.84 9.25
C ALA A 107 2.52 23.58 8.53
N ILE A 108 3.28 22.48 8.60
CA ILE A 108 2.88 21.16 8.05
C ILE A 108 1.57 20.69 8.71
N ILE A 109 1.48 20.76 10.04
CA ILE A 109 0.24 20.39 10.77
C ILE A 109 -0.95 21.22 10.28
N GLN A 110 -0.76 22.53 10.11
CA GLN A 110 -1.81 23.43 9.63
C GLN A 110 -2.18 23.19 8.16
N SER A 111 -1.25 22.68 7.35
CA SER A 111 -1.45 22.40 5.93
C SER A 111 -2.25 21.12 5.63
N GLN A 112 -2.58 20.31 6.65
CA GLN A 112 -3.23 19.02 6.46
C GLN A 112 -4.60 19.13 5.79
N SER A 113 -5.39 20.16 6.10
CA SER A 113 -6.70 20.37 5.48
C SER A 113 -6.60 20.65 3.98
N GLU A 114 -5.65 21.49 3.59
CA GLU A 114 -5.34 21.84 2.21
C GLU A 114 -4.85 20.60 1.48
N PHE A 115 -3.95 19.82 2.10
CA PHE A 115 -3.43 18.58 1.51
C PHE A 115 -4.55 17.58 1.21
N ILE A 116 -5.49 17.40 2.16
CA ILE A 116 -6.64 16.53 1.96
C ILE A 116 -7.51 17.06 0.80
N ALA A 117 -7.77 18.36 0.74
CA ALA A 117 -8.57 18.95 -0.35
C ALA A 117 -7.91 18.73 -1.72
N ASP A 118 -6.61 18.95 -1.85
CA ASP A 118 -5.87 18.75 -3.11
C ASP A 118 -5.75 17.26 -3.48
N ALA A 119 -5.63 16.39 -2.48
CA ALA A 119 -5.69 14.94 -2.69
C ALA A 119 -7.06 14.51 -3.22
N GLU A 120 -8.17 15.06 -2.70
CA GLU A 120 -9.51 14.77 -3.22
C GLU A 120 -9.67 15.20 -4.68
N VAL A 121 -9.10 16.34 -5.07
CA VAL A 121 -9.06 16.78 -6.48
C VAL A 121 -8.31 15.76 -7.34
N SER A 122 -7.13 15.33 -6.90
CA SER A 122 -6.30 14.35 -7.62
C SER A 122 -6.96 12.97 -7.74
N ILE A 123 -7.63 12.53 -6.67
CA ILE A 123 -8.37 11.26 -6.65
C ILE A 123 -9.58 11.32 -7.58
N THR A 124 -10.32 12.43 -7.56
CA THR A 124 -11.44 12.68 -8.47
C THR A 124 -10.97 12.69 -9.92
N ALA A 125 -9.80 13.27 -10.19
CA ALA A 125 -9.14 13.24 -11.49
C ALA A 125 -8.50 11.87 -11.84
N ARG A 126 -8.52 10.91 -10.91
CA ARG A 126 -7.91 9.57 -11.04
C ARG A 126 -6.39 9.59 -11.26
N ASN A 127 -5.72 10.65 -10.83
CA ASN A 127 -4.26 10.75 -10.77
C ASN A 127 -3.73 9.94 -9.57
N VAL A 128 -4.04 8.65 -9.57
CA VAL A 128 -3.72 7.70 -8.51
C VAL A 128 -2.87 6.58 -9.09
N ILE A 129 -1.83 6.22 -8.35
CA ILE A 129 -0.99 5.07 -8.65
C ILE A 129 -1.30 4.01 -7.61
N LEU A 130 -1.72 2.84 -8.07
CA LEU A 130 -1.88 1.66 -7.24
C LEU A 130 -0.51 0.99 -7.10
N PRO A 131 0.07 0.93 -5.89
CA PRO A 131 1.31 0.21 -5.67
C PRO A 131 1.09 -1.26 -5.95
N ASN A 132 2.06 -1.92 -6.58
CA ASN A 132 1.98 -3.33 -6.88
C ASN A 132 2.79 -4.15 -5.88
N TYR A 133 2.09 -4.86 -5.00
CA TYR A 133 2.64 -5.71 -3.95
C TYR A 133 2.63 -7.20 -4.31
N TYR A 134 2.35 -7.57 -5.57
CA TYR A 134 2.31 -8.97 -6.01
C TYR A 134 3.52 -9.79 -5.52
N ILE A 135 4.74 -9.30 -5.79
CA ILE A 135 5.99 -9.99 -5.40
C ILE A 135 6.10 -10.15 -3.87
N ARG A 136 5.59 -9.17 -3.10
CA ARG A 136 5.55 -9.25 -1.64
C ARG A 136 4.58 -10.32 -1.16
N PHE A 137 3.42 -10.46 -1.81
CA PHE A 137 2.47 -11.53 -1.52
C PHE A 137 3.08 -12.91 -1.78
N GLU A 138 3.72 -13.11 -2.94
CA GLU A 138 4.36 -14.38 -3.30
C GLU A 138 5.46 -14.79 -2.31
N ARG A 139 6.35 -13.87 -1.92
CA ARG A 139 7.37 -14.14 -0.89
C ARG A 139 6.77 -14.52 0.46
N ALA A 140 5.63 -13.93 0.80
CA ALA A 140 4.94 -14.26 2.04
C ALA A 140 4.24 -15.63 1.94
N PHE A 141 3.70 -16.02 0.78
CA PHE A 141 3.23 -17.38 0.54
C PHE A 141 4.38 -18.40 0.69
N GLU A 142 5.52 -18.19 0.04
CA GLU A 142 6.70 -19.07 0.17
C GLU A 142 7.08 -19.30 1.64
N CYS A 143 7.11 -18.24 2.44
CA CYS A 143 7.41 -18.32 3.86
C CYS A 143 6.36 -19.10 4.64
N LEU A 144 5.07 -18.83 4.40
CA LEU A 144 3.97 -19.50 5.08
C LEU A 144 3.90 -20.98 4.72
N GLU A 145 4.03 -21.33 3.44
CA GLU A 145 4.01 -22.72 2.94
C GLU A 145 5.14 -23.52 3.56
N TYR A 146 6.36 -22.97 3.59
CA TYR A 146 7.49 -23.57 4.28
C TYR A 146 7.19 -23.87 5.76
N GLN A 147 6.60 -22.90 6.48
CA GLN A 147 6.25 -23.09 7.89
C GLN A 147 5.15 -24.13 8.08
N ILE A 148 4.10 -24.13 7.25
CA ILE A 148 3.01 -25.09 7.31
C ILE A 148 3.56 -26.51 7.08
N GLU A 149 4.31 -26.71 6.00
CA GLU A 149 4.85 -28.02 5.62
C GLU A 149 5.83 -28.54 6.66
N ASN A 150 6.70 -27.69 7.19
CA ASN A 150 7.64 -28.09 8.24
C ASN A 150 6.90 -28.57 9.50
N ASN A 151 5.85 -27.86 9.94
CA ASN A 151 5.10 -28.23 11.15
C ASN A 151 4.15 -29.43 10.93
N LEU A 152 3.64 -29.66 9.71
CA LEU A 152 2.83 -30.84 9.40
C LEU A 152 3.67 -32.12 9.29
N ASN A 153 4.90 -32.01 8.77
CA ASN A 153 5.81 -33.14 8.57
C ASN A 153 6.56 -33.53 9.84
N ASP A 154 6.96 -32.55 10.66
CA ASP A 154 7.62 -32.81 11.94
C ASP A 154 6.60 -33.00 13.06
N ARG A 155 6.36 -34.27 13.45
CA ARG A 155 5.46 -34.60 14.59
C ARG A 155 6.20 -34.86 15.91
N SER A 156 7.46 -34.43 16.02
CA SER A 156 8.28 -34.69 17.22
C SER A 156 7.80 -33.95 18.48
N ASP A 157 7.18 -32.77 18.32
CA ASP A 157 6.65 -31.93 19.41
C ASP A 157 5.10 -31.80 19.32
N TRP A 158 4.43 -32.94 19.26
CA TRP A 158 2.96 -32.97 19.30
C TRP A 158 2.44 -32.63 20.71
N PRO A 159 1.41 -31.76 20.87
CA PRO A 159 0.54 -31.15 19.85
C PRO A 159 0.96 -29.73 19.38
N HIS A 160 2.11 -29.22 19.81
CA HIS A 160 2.53 -27.85 19.51
C HIS A 160 2.73 -27.61 18.02
N ASN A 161 3.27 -28.58 17.29
CA ASN A 161 3.48 -28.46 15.85
C ASN A 161 2.14 -28.39 15.08
N ASP A 162 1.13 -29.20 15.44
CA ASP A 162 -0.22 -29.11 14.86
C ASP A 162 -0.85 -27.74 15.12
N HIS A 163 -0.72 -27.20 16.34
CA HIS A 163 -1.20 -25.86 16.66
C HIS A 163 -0.50 -24.76 15.85
N ARG A 164 0.82 -24.86 15.67
CA ARG A 164 1.58 -23.91 14.83
C ARG A 164 1.15 -24.01 13.37
N ALA A 165 1.00 -25.22 12.84
CA ALA A 165 0.52 -25.44 11.48
C ALA A 165 -0.87 -24.80 11.27
N ASP A 166 -1.81 -25.00 12.20
CA ASP A 166 -3.11 -24.34 12.18
C ASP A 166 -2.99 -22.80 12.17
N CYS A 167 -2.15 -22.21 13.03
CA CYS A 167 -1.90 -20.75 13.01
C CYS A 167 -1.37 -20.24 11.66
N PHE A 168 -0.46 -20.98 11.03
CA PHE A 168 0.08 -20.60 9.72
C PHE A 168 -0.94 -20.82 8.60
N ILE A 169 -1.77 -21.87 8.64
CA ILE A 169 -2.87 -22.09 7.69
C ILE A 169 -3.90 -20.96 7.78
N ASN A 170 -4.23 -20.52 8.99
CA ASN A 170 -5.10 -19.36 9.22
C ASN A 170 -4.51 -18.07 8.62
N SER A 171 -3.22 -17.85 8.83
CA SER A 171 -2.49 -16.71 8.26
C SER A 171 -2.46 -16.79 6.73
N TYR A 172 -2.28 -17.98 6.17
CA TYR A 172 -2.32 -18.25 4.72
C TYR A 172 -3.69 -17.91 4.14
N ALA A 173 -4.78 -18.34 4.77
CA ALA A 173 -6.14 -18.01 4.34
C ALA A 173 -6.42 -16.50 4.33
N LEU A 174 -6.03 -15.78 5.38
CA LEU A 174 -6.11 -14.32 5.46
C LEU A 174 -5.31 -13.63 4.34
N HIS A 175 -4.12 -14.16 4.07
CA HIS A 175 -3.21 -13.65 3.06
C HIS A 175 -3.73 -13.90 1.64
N ILE A 176 -4.38 -15.04 1.37
CA ILE A 176 -5.07 -15.31 0.10
C ILE A 176 -6.14 -14.24 -0.17
N VAL A 177 -7.02 -13.94 0.79
CA VAL A 177 -8.09 -12.95 0.57
C VAL A 177 -7.50 -11.57 0.25
N SER A 178 -6.46 -11.17 0.98
CA SER A 178 -5.76 -9.89 0.76
C SER A 178 -5.07 -9.86 -0.61
N TYR A 179 -4.44 -10.97 -1.01
CA TYR A 179 -3.82 -11.14 -2.32
C TYR A 179 -4.85 -11.04 -3.46
N MET A 180 -5.97 -11.76 -3.35
CA MET A 180 -7.03 -11.73 -4.36
C MET A 180 -7.59 -10.32 -4.52
N GLU A 181 -7.90 -9.65 -3.42
CA GLU A 181 -8.38 -8.27 -3.45
C GLU A 181 -7.37 -7.32 -4.09
N HIS A 182 -6.08 -7.51 -3.79
CA HIS A 182 -5.02 -6.73 -4.38
C HIS A 182 -4.94 -6.92 -5.90
N VAL A 183 -4.86 -8.16 -6.37
CA VAL A 183 -4.80 -8.48 -7.80
C VAL A 183 -6.03 -7.96 -8.54
N LEU A 184 -7.24 -8.16 -8.00
CA LEU A 184 -8.48 -7.62 -8.57
C LEU A 184 -8.44 -6.09 -8.67
N THR A 185 -7.91 -5.42 -7.64
CA THR A 185 -7.78 -3.95 -7.65
C THR A 185 -6.81 -3.49 -8.73
N LEU A 186 -5.69 -4.19 -8.93
CA LEU A 186 -4.72 -3.89 -9.99
C LEU A 186 -5.23 -4.21 -11.40
N LEU A 187 -6.14 -5.16 -11.55
CA LEU A 187 -6.75 -5.51 -12.85
C LEU A 187 -7.73 -4.45 -13.36
N TYR A 188 -8.26 -3.60 -12.48
CA TYR A 188 -9.32 -2.66 -12.83
C TYR A 188 -8.98 -1.74 -14.02
N PRO A 189 -7.79 -1.10 -14.10
CA PRO A 189 -7.40 -0.28 -15.26
C PRO A 189 -7.21 -1.07 -16.56
N PHE A 190 -7.14 -2.39 -16.52
CA PHE A 190 -7.03 -3.24 -17.71
C PHE A 190 -8.40 -3.74 -18.19
N SER A 191 -9.38 -3.78 -17.30
CA SER A 191 -10.71 -4.35 -17.54
C SER A 191 -11.66 -3.46 -18.35
N ASP A 192 -12.64 -4.08 -18.99
CA ASP A 192 -13.76 -3.39 -19.64
C ASP A 192 -14.72 -2.74 -18.65
N SER A 193 -14.68 -3.17 -17.38
CA SER A 193 -15.40 -2.55 -16.26
C SER A 193 -14.78 -1.22 -15.83
N TYR A 194 -13.65 -0.81 -16.40
CA TYR A 194 -13.09 0.52 -16.19
C TYR A 194 -14.08 1.60 -16.64
N ASN A 195 -14.49 2.44 -15.69
CA ASN A 195 -15.40 3.54 -15.94
C ASN A 195 -14.83 4.83 -15.35
N SER A 196 -14.39 5.74 -16.22
CA SER A 196 -13.83 7.04 -15.83
C SER A 196 -14.81 7.95 -15.10
N ARG A 197 -16.12 7.64 -15.12
CA ARG A 197 -17.16 8.39 -14.42
C ARG A 197 -17.42 7.92 -12.98
N ILE A 198 -16.93 6.74 -12.61
CA ILE A 198 -17.06 6.21 -11.24
C ILE A 198 -15.89 6.73 -10.41
N ASP A 199 -16.11 7.06 -9.14
CA ASP A 199 -15.03 7.39 -8.21
C ASP A 199 -14.13 6.15 -7.98
N ILE A 200 -12.83 6.29 -8.21
CA ILE A 200 -11.87 5.19 -8.03
C ILE A 200 -11.88 4.65 -6.60
N LYS A 201 -12.12 5.50 -5.58
CA LYS A 201 -12.25 5.05 -4.19
C LYS A 201 -13.40 4.07 -4.03
N SER A 202 -14.54 4.35 -4.66
CA SER A 202 -15.70 3.47 -4.56
C SER A 202 -15.38 2.06 -5.05
N PHE A 203 -14.57 1.92 -6.10
CA PHE A 203 -14.10 0.62 -6.56
C PHE A 203 -13.07 0.00 -5.61
N VAL A 204 -12.09 0.76 -5.13
CA VAL A 204 -11.06 0.25 -4.20
C VAL A 204 -11.69 -0.28 -2.90
N PHE A 205 -12.75 0.36 -2.39
CA PHE A 205 -13.47 -0.05 -1.17
C PHE A 205 -14.61 -1.03 -1.40
N GLN A 206 -14.87 -1.47 -2.64
CA GLN A 206 -15.84 -2.52 -2.90
C GLN A 206 -15.44 -3.82 -2.21
N CYS A 207 -16.44 -4.59 -1.80
CA CYS A 207 -16.15 -5.92 -1.29
C CYS A 207 -15.60 -6.82 -2.41
N ILE A 208 -14.78 -7.80 -2.03
CA ILE A 208 -14.13 -8.70 -2.99
C ILE A 208 -15.13 -9.41 -3.93
N TYR A 209 -16.35 -9.73 -3.46
CA TYR A 209 -17.38 -10.33 -4.31
C TYR A 209 -17.81 -9.41 -5.44
N ASP A 210 -18.01 -8.13 -5.17
CA ASP A 210 -18.40 -7.14 -6.18
C ASP A 210 -17.27 -6.95 -7.21
N LYS A 211 -16.01 -6.98 -6.75
CA LYS A 211 -14.82 -6.93 -7.63
C LYS A 211 -14.74 -8.18 -8.53
N ILE A 212 -14.97 -9.37 -7.98
CA ILE A 212 -14.99 -10.63 -8.76
C ILE A 212 -16.12 -10.61 -9.78
N ASP A 213 -17.34 -10.25 -9.35
CA ASP A 213 -18.51 -10.25 -10.21
C ASP A 213 -18.34 -9.22 -11.36
N SER A 214 -17.80 -8.04 -11.06
CA SER A 214 -17.57 -6.99 -12.07
C SER A 214 -16.40 -7.29 -13.01
N LEU A 215 -15.29 -7.86 -12.54
CA LEU A 215 -14.08 -8.04 -13.35
C LEU A 215 -13.97 -9.40 -14.04
N LEU A 216 -14.38 -10.47 -13.37
CA LEU A 216 -14.12 -11.84 -13.82
C LEU A 216 -15.36 -12.50 -14.40
N MET A 217 -16.51 -12.33 -13.75
CA MET A 217 -17.71 -13.13 -14.05
C MET A 217 -18.63 -12.50 -15.10
N SER A 218 -18.59 -11.18 -15.29
CA SER A 218 -19.18 -10.55 -16.49
C SER A 218 -18.63 -11.16 -17.79
N LEU A 219 -17.39 -11.68 -17.75
CA LEU A 219 -16.69 -12.33 -18.86
C LEU A 219 -16.91 -13.85 -18.93
N MET A 220 -17.41 -14.46 -17.86
CA MET A 220 -17.59 -15.90 -17.72
C MET A 220 -19.02 -16.19 -17.26
N SER A 221 -19.95 -16.35 -18.20
CA SER A 221 -21.26 -16.91 -17.89
C SER A 221 -21.10 -18.37 -17.43
N GLY A 222 -20.92 -18.61 -16.12
CA GLY A 222 -21.18 -19.93 -15.53
C GLY A 222 -20.11 -20.59 -14.64
N ASP A 223 -19.04 -19.93 -14.21
CA ASP A 223 -18.07 -20.58 -13.30
C ASP A 223 -18.51 -20.49 -11.82
N VAL A 224 -19.57 -21.25 -11.49
CA VAL A 224 -20.20 -21.25 -10.15
C VAL A 224 -19.27 -21.85 -9.09
N GLU A 225 -18.33 -22.72 -9.49
CA GLU A 225 -17.47 -23.47 -8.59
C GLU A 225 -16.46 -22.56 -7.87
N ILE A 226 -15.76 -21.69 -8.60
CA ILE A 226 -14.79 -20.76 -8.01
C ILE A 226 -15.48 -19.75 -7.08
N LYS A 227 -16.70 -19.30 -7.41
CA LYS A 227 -17.49 -18.41 -6.54
C LYS A 227 -17.82 -19.09 -5.22
N ASN A 228 -18.20 -20.37 -5.25
CA ASN A 228 -18.47 -21.14 -4.04
C ASN A 228 -17.20 -21.34 -3.20
N LYS A 229 -16.08 -21.68 -3.84
CA LYS A 229 -14.77 -21.83 -3.19
C LYS A 229 -14.29 -20.53 -2.51
N ILE A 230 -14.35 -19.40 -3.23
CA ILE A 230 -14.00 -18.08 -2.66
C ILE A 230 -15.00 -17.71 -1.55
N ALA A 231 -16.28 -18.01 -1.71
CA ALA A 231 -17.26 -17.73 -0.67
C ALA A 231 -17.01 -18.53 0.62
N GLN A 232 -16.61 -19.80 0.48
CA GLN A 232 -16.19 -20.64 1.59
C GLN A 232 -14.94 -20.07 2.27
N LEU A 233 -13.92 -19.66 1.51
CA LEU A 233 -12.72 -19.03 2.04
C LEU A 233 -13.03 -17.73 2.82
N ILE A 234 -13.86 -16.85 2.27
CA ILE A 234 -14.21 -15.60 2.95
C ILE A 234 -15.01 -15.87 4.22
N LYS A 235 -15.92 -16.85 4.20
CA LYS A 235 -16.64 -17.30 5.40
C LYS A 235 -15.69 -17.89 6.43
N TYR A 236 -14.69 -18.66 5.99
CA TYR A 236 -13.63 -19.21 6.83
C TYR A 236 -12.81 -18.11 7.50
N VAL A 237 -12.33 -17.14 6.73
CA VAL A 237 -11.52 -16.02 7.23
C VAL A 237 -12.30 -15.10 8.17
N ARG A 238 -13.60 -14.89 7.93
CA ARG A 238 -14.47 -14.12 8.84
C ARG A 238 -14.82 -14.89 10.13
N ASN A 239 -14.49 -16.18 10.22
CA ASN A 239 -14.67 -16.96 11.45
C ASN A 239 -13.66 -16.47 12.51
N PRO A 240 -14.10 -16.18 13.75
CA PRO A 240 -13.20 -15.84 14.86
C PRO A 240 -11.99 -16.78 15.05
N ILE A 241 -12.11 -18.05 14.64
CA ILE A 241 -11.02 -19.04 14.67
C ILE A 241 -9.82 -18.62 13.83
N ALA A 242 -10.05 -18.10 12.61
CA ALA A 242 -8.98 -17.64 11.71
C ALA A 242 -8.20 -16.43 12.26
N HIS A 243 -8.72 -15.80 13.30
CA HIS A 243 -8.12 -14.65 13.99
C HIS A 243 -7.50 -15.01 15.35
N GLY A 244 -7.33 -16.30 15.67
CA GLY A 244 -6.49 -16.76 16.80
C GLY A 244 -7.19 -16.87 18.16
N TYR A 245 -8.48 -17.23 18.19
CA TYR A 245 -9.30 -17.50 19.40
C TYR A 245 -9.43 -16.34 20.42
N LEU A 246 -8.59 -15.31 20.42
CA LEU A 246 -8.66 -14.13 21.28
C LEU A 246 -9.02 -12.89 20.46
N THR A 247 -10.16 -12.95 19.80
CA THR A 247 -10.76 -11.74 19.22
C THR A 247 -11.69 -11.10 20.25
N ARG A 248 -12.06 -9.82 20.06
CA ARG A 248 -13.11 -9.15 20.85
C ARG A 248 -14.46 -9.91 20.86
N ALA A 249 -14.62 -10.93 20.01
CA ALA A 249 -15.81 -11.75 19.91
C ALA A 249 -15.81 -12.98 20.83
N TYR A 250 -14.67 -13.56 21.23
CA TYR A 250 -14.63 -14.77 22.06
C TYR A 250 -14.17 -14.44 23.49
N PHE A 251 -14.95 -14.85 24.49
CA PHE A 251 -14.65 -14.58 25.91
C PHE A 251 -13.84 -15.71 26.57
N GLY A 252 -13.94 -16.93 26.04
CA GLY A 252 -13.43 -18.15 26.67
C GLY A 252 -14.55 -19.13 27.00
N ASP A 253 -14.15 -20.28 27.55
CA ASP A 253 -15.11 -21.26 28.05
C ASP A 253 -15.61 -20.86 29.43
N VAL A 254 -16.94 -20.75 29.56
CA VAL A 254 -17.61 -20.46 30.82
C VAL A 254 -18.10 -21.77 31.41
N LEU A 255 -17.67 -22.07 32.64
CA LEU A 255 -18.20 -23.21 33.39
C LEU A 255 -19.67 -22.96 33.72
N ILE A 256 -20.56 -23.77 33.16
CA ILE A 256 -21.93 -23.90 33.63
C ILE A 256 -21.98 -25.10 34.59
N PRO A 257 -22.32 -24.89 35.87
CA PRO A 257 -22.51 -25.99 36.82
C PRO A 257 -23.45 -27.06 36.24
N ASP A 258 -23.13 -28.33 36.47
CA ASP A 258 -23.86 -29.52 35.99
C ASP A 258 -23.83 -29.78 34.47
N ILE A 259 -23.25 -28.89 33.66
CA ILE A 259 -23.09 -29.09 32.20
C ILE A 259 -21.61 -29.16 31.80
N GLY A 260 -20.76 -28.35 32.44
CA GLY A 260 -19.34 -28.23 32.12
C GLY A 260 -18.99 -26.90 31.45
N PHE A 261 -17.79 -26.81 30.90
CA PHE A 261 -17.28 -25.64 30.22
C PHE A 261 -17.94 -25.48 28.84
N ILE A 262 -18.54 -24.31 28.59
CA ILE A 262 -19.21 -23.97 27.33
C ILE A 262 -18.55 -22.72 26.72
N PRO A 263 -18.16 -22.74 25.44
CA PRO A 263 -17.58 -21.58 24.78
C PRO A 263 -18.57 -20.41 24.71
N MET A 264 -18.13 -19.20 25.10
CA MET A 264 -18.98 -17.99 25.11
C MET A 264 -18.39 -16.84 24.26
N SER A 265 -19.26 -16.10 23.58
CA SER A 265 -18.93 -14.96 22.68
C SER A 265 -19.76 -13.72 23.03
N TYR A 266 -19.15 -12.53 23.01
CA TYR A 266 -19.82 -11.23 23.30
C TYR A 266 -20.29 -10.47 22.06
N SER A 267 -20.04 -11.00 20.87
CA SER A 267 -20.41 -10.29 19.65
C SER A 267 -21.92 -10.42 19.37
N ASN A 268 -22.57 -9.36 18.88
CA ASN A 268 -23.96 -9.37 18.41
C ASN A 268 -24.20 -10.26 17.18
N TYR A 269 -23.24 -11.14 16.83
CA TYR A 269 -23.44 -12.17 15.83
C TYR A 269 -24.27 -13.30 16.44
N THR A 270 -25.40 -13.61 15.83
CA THR A 270 -26.27 -14.72 16.23
C THR A 270 -25.48 -16.04 16.23
N LEU A 271 -25.25 -16.59 17.43
CA LEU A 271 -24.67 -17.92 17.69
C LEU A 271 -25.33 -19.05 16.88
N SER A 272 -26.56 -18.87 16.41
CA SER A 272 -27.32 -19.90 15.69
C SER A 272 -26.79 -20.26 14.30
N SER A 273 -25.84 -19.53 13.73
CA SER A 273 -25.25 -19.84 12.41
C SER A 273 -23.79 -20.26 12.44
N GLN A 274 -23.13 -20.18 13.59
CA GLN A 274 -21.83 -20.79 13.81
C GLN A 274 -22.09 -22.12 14.48
N ASN A 275 -22.42 -23.13 13.66
CA ASN A 275 -22.00 -24.47 14.03
C ASN A 275 -20.52 -24.32 14.37
N TYR A 276 -20.17 -24.53 15.63
CA TYR A 276 -18.82 -24.87 16.04
C TYR A 276 -18.73 -26.38 15.86
N PRO A 277 -18.53 -26.91 14.64
CA PRO A 277 -18.24 -28.31 14.54
C PRO A 277 -16.86 -28.48 15.16
N PHE A 278 -16.79 -29.25 16.23
CA PHE A 278 -15.57 -29.94 16.60
C PHE A 278 -15.34 -31.01 15.52
N PHE A 279 -14.93 -30.58 14.32
CA PHE A 279 -14.38 -31.49 13.34
C PHE A 279 -12.94 -31.76 13.78
N PRO A 280 -12.47 -33.01 13.85
CA PRO A 280 -11.04 -33.26 13.78
C PRO A 280 -10.56 -32.61 12.48
N VAL A 281 -9.98 -31.41 12.58
CA VAL A 281 -9.59 -30.64 11.40
C VAL A 281 -8.41 -31.38 10.80
N ASN A 282 -8.64 -31.98 9.64
CA ASN A 282 -7.55 -32.49 8.84
C ASN A 282 -6.81 -31.27 8.27
N LEU A 283 -5.77 -30.82 8.99
CA LEU A 283 -4.98 -29.64 8.63
C LEU A 283 -4.34 -29.78 7.25
N GLU A 284 -3.94 -31.00 6.86
CA GLU A 284 -3.42 -31.28 5.52
C GLU A 284 -4.48 -31.05 4.44
N HIS A 285 -5.71 -31.55 4.66
CA HIS A 285 -6.83 -31.33 3.75
C HIS A 285 -7.17 -29.84 3.65
N GLN A 286 -7.28 -29.16 4.79
CA GLN A 286 -7.58 -27.74 4.84
C GLN A 286 -6.52 -26.90 4.10
N TYR A 287 -5.23 -27.15 4.36
CA TYR A 287 -4.15 -26.49 3.64
C TYR A 287 -4.23 -26.76 2.13
N SER A 288 -4.51 -28.01 1.74
CA SER A 288 -4.70 -28.38 0.34
C SER A 288 -5.85 -27.63 -0.32
N GLU A 289 -6.99 -27.47 0.37
CA GLU A 289 -8.12 -26.69 -0.13
C GLU A 289 -7.72 -25.22 -0.33
N MET A 290 -7.01 -24.61 0.63
CA MET A 290 -6.56 -23.22 0.51
C MET A 290 -5.64 -23.01 -0.70
N ARG A 291 -4.70 -23.92 -0.95
CA ARG A 291 -3.83 -23.89 -2.14
C ARG A 291 -4.64 -24.02 -3.43
N GLU A 292 -5.58 -24.96 -3.48
CA GLU A 292 -6.44 -25.15 -4.65
C GLU A 292 -7.25 -23.89 -4.98
N ILE A 293 -7.71 -23.16 -3.96
CA ILE A 293 -8.43 -21.89 -4.14
C ILE A 293 -7.51 -20.82 -4.73
N LYS A 294 -6.27 -20.70 -4.24
CA LYS A 294 -5.27 -19.77 -4.79
C LYS A 294 -4.95 -20.11 -6.25
N ASP A 295 -4.63 -21.37 -6.54
CA ASP A 295 -4.28 -21.84 -7.89
C ASP A 295 -5.45 -21.64 -8.86
N SER A 296 -6.67 -21.93 -8.43
CA SER A 296 -7.88 -21.71 -9.24
C SER A 296 -8.06 -20.23 -9.57
N PHE A 297 -7.83 -19.33 -8.61
CA PHE A 297 -7.89 -17.89 -8.83
C PHE A 297 -6.79 -17.40 -9.77
N ASP A 298 -5.54 -17.83 -9.57
CA ASP A 298 -4.41 -17.45 -10.41
C ASP A 298 -4.62 -17.91 -11.86
N ASN A 299 -5.08 -19.15 -12.04
CA ASN A 299 -5.41 -19.69 -13.36
C ASN A 299 -6.55 -18.93 -14.03
N LEU A 300 -7.58 -18.55 -13.28
CA LEU A 300 -8.70 -17.76 -13.79
C LEU A 300 -8.24 -16.37 -14.25
N VAL A 301 -7.44 -15.69 -13.44
CA VAL A 301 -6.91 -14.36 -13.76
C VAL A 301 -5.99 -14.41 -14.99
N VAL A 302 -5.09 -15.38 -15.07
CA VAL A 302 -4.23 -15.59 -16.25
C VAL A 302 -5.05 -15.88 -17.50
N LYS A 303 -6.10 -16.70 -17.38
CA LYS A 303 -6.97 -17.05 -18.51
C LYS A 303 -7.73 -15.84 -19.05
N LEU A 304 -8.25 -14.98 -18.17
CA LEU A 304 -9.07 -13.82 -18.56
C LEU A 304 -8.22 -12.61 -18.94
N TYR A 305 -7.09 -12.42 -18.28
CA TYR A 305 -6.25 -11.23 -18.39
C TYR A 305 -4.76 -11.60 -18.53
N PRO A 306 -4.36 -12.40 -19.54
CA PRO A 306 -3.01 -12.97 -19.61
C PRO A 306 -1.92 -11.89 -19.58
N ASN A 307 -2.03 -10.90 -20.47
CA ASN A 307 -1.03 -9.84 -20.60
C ASN A 307 -1.04 -8.83 -19.44
N ALA A 308 -2.23 -8.47 -18.93
CA ALA A 308 -2.31 -7.62 -17.74
C ALA A 308 -1.75 -8.33 -16.51
N THR A 309 -1.95 -9.64 -16.39
CA THR A 309 -1.34 -10.46 -15.33
C THR A 309 0.18 -10.45 -15.45
N THR A 310 0.75 -10.54 -16.65
CA THR A 310 2.20 -10.40 -16.86
C THR A 310 2.72 -9.05 -16.37
N ILE A 311 1.99 -7.95 -16.62
CA ILE A 311 2.34 -6.62 -16.09
C ILE A 311 2.26 -6.61 -14.56
N ILE A 312 1.23 -7.19 -13.96
CA ILE A 312 1.11 -7.28 -12.50
C ILE A 312 2.27 -8.10 -11.90
N LYS A 313 2.62 -9.23 -12.53
CA LYS A 313 3.73 -10.09 -12.07
C LYS A 313 5.11 -9.43 -12.16
N SER A 314 5.28 -8.42 -13.03
CA SER A 314 6.54 -7.68 -13.14
C SER A 314 6.81 -6.71 -11.98
N GLY A 315 5.81 -6.46 -11.12
CA GLY A 315 5.92 -5.55 -9.98
C GLY A 315 5.76 -4.06 -10.33
N LEU A 316 5.42 -3.73 -11.58
CA LEU A 316 5.15 -2.34 -11.97
C LEU A 316 3.90 -1.81 -11.27
N SER A 317 4.00 -0.61 -10.68
CA SER A 317 2.85 0.12 -10.14
C SER A 317 1.89 0.54 -11.26
N ILE A 318 0.59 0.48 -11.00
CA ILE A 318 -0.44 0.65 -12.01
C ILE A 318 -1.09 2.03 -11.85
N LYS A 319 -1.10 2.82 -12.93
CA LYS A 319 -1.72 4.15 -12.95
C LYS A 319 -3.20 4.03 -13.33
N CYS A 320 -4.07 4.78 -12.66
CA CYS A 320 -5.53 4.69 -12.87
C CYS A 320 -6.12 5.79 -13.75
N ASP A 321 -5.29 6.73 -14.19
CA ASP A 321 -5.73 7.86 -14.99
C ASP A 321 -6.19 7.42 -16.41
N PRO A 322 -7.05 8.20 -17.08
CA PRO A 322 -7.57 7.85 -18.40
C PRO A 322 -6.52 7.72 -19.51
N GLU A 323 -5.38 8.42 -19.41
CA GLU A 323 -4.30 8.35 -20.40
C GLU A 323 -3.57 7.01 -20.29
N SER A 324 -3.20 6.62 -19.07
CA SER A 324 -2.62 5.31 -18.78
C SER A 324 -3.54 4.16 -19.19
N ARG A 325 -4.86 4.30 -18.98
CA ARG A 325 -5.85 3.32 -19.47
C ARG A 325 -5.77 3.13 -21.00
N GLN A 326 -5.66 4.21 -21.76
CA GLN A 326 -5.57 4.11 -23.22
C GLN A 326 -4.31 3.36 -23.66
N GLU A 327 -3.19 3.61 -23.00
CA GLU A 327 -1.96 2.85 -23.23
C GLU A 327 -2.13 1.37 -22.87
N TYR A 328 -2.73 1.07 -21.71
CA TYR A 328 -3.00 -0.30 -21.28
C TYR A 328 -3.81 -1.11 -22.29
N VAL A 329 -4.87 -0.53 -22.87
CA VAL A 329 -5.66 -1.20 -23.93
C VAL A 329 -4.83 -1.58 -25.15
N LEU A 330 -3.78 -0.82 -25.46
CA LEU A 330 -2.90 -1.08 -26.59
C LEU A 330 -1.87 -2.15 -26.24
N VAL A 331 -1.21 -2.02 -25.08
CA VAL A 331 -0.07 -2.89 -24.75
C VAL A 331 -0.49 -4.30 -24.37
N ILE A 332 -1.69 -4.52 -23.83
CA ILE A 332 -2.17 -5.86 -23.45
C ILE A 332 -2.69 -6.69 -24.63
N ARG A 333 -2.61 -6.21 -25.88
CA ARG A 333 -3.15 -6.93 -27.05
C ARG A 333 -2.33 -8.16 -27.42
N ASP A 334 -1.03 -8.10 -27.24
CA ASP A 334 -0.11 -9.18 -27.54
C ASP A 334 1.07 -9.17 -26.56
N SER A 335 1.76 -10.31 -26.48
CA SER A 335 2.82 -10.54 -25.51
C SER A 335 4.09 -9.74 -25.79
N GLU A 336 4.40 -9.45 -27.06
CA GLU A 336 5.60 -8.71 -27.45
C GLU A 336 5.48 -7.25 -26.98
N THR A 337 4.37 -6.60 -27.33
CA THR A 337 4.08 -5.23 -26.90
C THR A 337 4.00 -5.12 -25.37
N THR A 338 3.47 -6.16 -24.70
CA THR A 338 3.43 -6.22 -23.23
C THR A 338 4.83 -6.23 -22.62
N ASN A 339 5.74 -7.06 -23.14
CA ASN A 339 7.10 -7.17 -22.64
C ASN A 339 7.94 -5.91 -22.93
N ASP A 340 7.73 -5.29 -24.09
CA ASP A 340 8.36 -4.01 -24.43
C ASP A 340 7.89 -2.90 -23.48
N PHE A 341 6.59 -2.84 -23.19
CA PHE A 341 6.03 -1.93 -22.20
C PHE A 341 6.67 -2.14 -20.83
N ILE A 342 6.73 -3.40 -20.35
CA ILE A 342 7.33 -3.74 -19.05
C ILE A 342 8.79 -3.29 -19.01
N SER A 343 9.58 -3.65 -20.02
CA SER A 343 11.01 -3.33 -20.09
C SER A 343 11.25 -1.81 -20.08
N ARG A 344 10.43 -1.06 -20.83
CA ARG A 344 10.52 0.40 -20.90
C ARG A 344 10.15 1.07 -19.58
N GLU A 345 9.08 0.63 -18.91
CA GLU A 345 8.68 1.21 -17.62
C GLU A 345 9.64 0.81 -16.50
N GLN A 346 10.15 -0.42 -16.49
CA GLN A 346 11.20 -0.83 -15.55
C GLN A 346 12.46 0.00 -15.73
N TYR A 347 12.92 0.23 -16.97
CA TYR A 347 14.05 1.10 -17.24
C TYR A 347 13.84 2.54 -16.71
N LYS A 348 12.63 3.09 -16.86
CA LYS A 348 12.29 4.41 -16.28
C LYS A 348 12.36 4.39 -14.75
N VAL A 349 11.80 3.36 -14.12
CA VAL A 349 11.82 3.19 -12.66
C VAL A 349 13.25 3.06 -12.16
N ASP A 350 14.08 2.26 -12.83
CA ASP A 350 15.48 2.06 -12.48
C ASP A 350 16.28 3.36 -12.58
N ASN A 351 16.13 4.13 -13.65
CA ASN A 351 16.78 5.44 -13.79
C ASN A 351 16.30 6.41 -12.70
N MET A 352 15.00 6.41 -12.37
CA MET A 352 14.45 7.27 -11.32
C MET A 352 14.97 6.89 -9.93
N MET A 353 14.95 5.60 -9.58
CA MET A 353 15.46 5.08 -8.31
C MET A 353 16.97 5.28 -8.18
N ASN A 354 17.70 5.12 -9.29
CA ASN A 354 19.14 5.32 -9.32
C ASN A 354 19.55 6.77 -9.42
N MET A 355 18.60 7.67 -9.70
CA MET A 355 18.84 9.10 -9.86
C MET A 355 19.84 9.38 -11.00
N ASP A 356 19.61 8.71 -12.14
CA ASP A 356 20.36 8.81 -13.39
C ASP A 356 19.51 9.58 -14.42
N TRP A 357 19.66 10.91 -14.50
CA TRP A 357 18.90 11.79 -15.42
C TRP A 357 19.71 12.35 -16.55
#